data_AF-A0A2S5XA13-F1
#
_entry.id   AF-A0A2S5XA13-F1
#
_cell.length_a   1.000
_cell.length_b   1.000
_cell.length_c   1.000
_cell.angle_alpha   90.00
_cell.angle_beta   90.00
_cell.angle_gamma   90.00
#
_symmetry.space_group_name_H-M   'P 1'
#
loop_
_entity.id
_entity.type
_entity.pdbx_description
1 polymer ?
#
loop_
_entity_poly.entity_id
_entity_poly.type
_entity_poly.pdbx_seq_one_letter_code
_entity_poly.pdbx_strand_id
1 'polypeptide(L)'
;MSETPSSPVVPAPSTAAGTSTRRSVLRAAAWTTPVIALASAAPAFAASMSTRGLQGWVEVQWSDGRITLDGRGSRPDRGLWITDTKVGDQITNVSIIFYLRDTDAVAWAVRPGDSGAWTLPVDQGISTPSDIGVPVRGFKITYQLPITATNTITELNNNLVFRTTSNAVSGSALWARRSVKVNGTDITFLRGPVSPNNSSRSRSAAPENTDLVQGASAL
;
A
#
# COMPACT_ATOMS: atom_id res chain seq x y z
N MET A 1 -38.95 -42.74 91.52
CA MET A 1 -38.40 -42.29 92.80
C MET A 1 -36.98 -41.85 92.49
N SER A 2 -36.75 -40.53 92.45
CA SER A 2 -36.22 -39.76 93.60
C SER A 2 -34.74 -40.10 93.76
N GLU A 3 -33.78 -39.21 93.92
CA GLU A 3 -33.72 -37.79 94.27
C GLU A 3 -32.19 -37.51 94.15
N THR A 4 -31.75 -36.55 93.34
CA THR A 4 -31.16 -35.28 93.82
C THR A 4 -29.86 -35.46 94.67
N PRO A 5 -29.27 -34.37 95.20
CA PRO A 5 -28.16 -33.62 94.62
C PRO A 5 -26.92 -33.74 95.55
N SER A 6 -25.79 -33.04 95.40
CA SER A 6 -25.64 -31.63 95.75
C SER A 6 -24.14 -31.26 95.73
N SER A 7 -23.89 -30.02 95.30
CA SER A 7 -22.81 -29.03 95.52
C SER A 7 -21.99 -29.15 96.84
N PRO A 8 -21.02 -28.26 97.20
CA PRO A 8 -20.50 -27.00 96.57
C PRO A 8 -18.93 -26.82 96.62
N VAL A 9 -18.25 -26.02 95.76
CA VAL A 9 -17.83 -24.57 95.77
C VAL A 9 -16.40 -24.27 96.32
N VAL A 10 -15.77 -23.21 95.76
CA VAL A 10 -14.75 -22.24 96.27
C VAL A 10 -13.25 -22.61 96.07
N PRO A 11 -12.29 -21.66 95.86
CA PRO A 11 -12.11 -20.66 94.78
C PRO A 11 -10.64 -20.57 94.23
N ALA A 12 -10.42 -19.70 93.23
CA ALA A 12 -9.14 -19.29 92.60
C ALA A 12 -8.35 -18.26 93.48
N PRO A 13 -7.15 -17.68 93.15
CA PRO A 13 -6.52 -17.36 91.83
C PRO A 13 -4.98 -17.69 91.80
N SER A 14 -4.09 -17.36 90.84
CA SER A 14 -3.87 -16.14 90.06
C SER A 14 -2.74 -16.30 89.01
N THR A 15 -2.84 -15.49 87.95
CA THR A 15 -1.83 -14.88 87.03
C THR A 15 -0.77 -15.69 86.26
N ALA A 16 -0.82 -15.54 84.92
CA ALA A 16 0.12 -14.75 84.08
C ALA A 16 0.68 -15.48 82.83
N ALA A 17 0.56 -14.75 81.72
CA ALA A 17 1.44 -14.65 80.56
C ALA A 17 1.76 -15.90 79.70
N GLY A 18 1.38 -15.82 78.42
CA GLY A 18 1.86 -16.74 77.39
C GLY A 18 1.09 -16.61 76.09
N THR A 19 1.57 -15.74 75.21
CA THR A 19 1.12 -15.40 73.85
C THR A 19 0.68 -16.57 72.96
N SER A 20 -0.52 -16.42 72.36
CA SER A 20 -0.88 -16.47 70.92
C SER A 20 -0.29 -17.60 70.05
N THR A 21 -0.97 -18.33 69.16
CA THR A 21 -2.35 -18.42 68.61
C THR A 21 -2.30 -19.61 67.63
N ARG A 22 -3.25 -20.57 67.64
CA ARG A 22 -3.49 -21.48 66.48
C ARG A 22 -4.94 -22.01 66.43
N ARG A 23 -5.47 -22.08 65.19
CA ARG A 23 -6.74 -22.64 64.66
C ARG A 23 -7.88 -21.62 64.53
N SER A 24 -7.95 -20.84 63.44
CA SER A 24 -8.26 -21.20 62.04
C SER A 24 -9.71 -21.64 61.83
N VAL A 25 -10.57 -20.67 61.53
CA VAL A 25 -11.84 -20.90 60.81
C VAL A 25 -11.72 -20.18 59.47
N LEU A 26 -11.42 -20.95 58.42
CA LEU A 26 -11.45 -20.48 57.04
C LEU A 26 -12.77 -20.93 56.41
N ARG A 27 -13.72 -20.00 56.29
CA ARG A 27 -14.78 -20.04 55.28
C ARG A 27 -14.53 -18.84 54.37
N ALA A 28 -13.92 -19.08 53.22
CA ALA A 28 -13.88 -18.12 52.13
C ALA A 28 -14.60 -18.75 50.94
N ALA A 29 -15.78 -18.21 50.62
CA ALA A 29 -16.40 -18.43 49.33
C ALA A 29 -15.52 -17.75 48.28
N ALA A 30 -14.82 -18.55 47.47
CA ALA A 30 -14.01 -18.05 46.37
C ALA A 30 -14.95 -17.60 45.24
N TRP A 31 -15.35 -16.33 45.25
CA TRP A 31 -15.89 -15.69 44.05
C TRP A 31 -14.71 -15.37 43.15
N THR A 32 -14.35 -16.33 42.31
CA THR A 32 -13.36 -16.18 41.24
C THR A 32 -13.82 -15.07 40.30
N THR A 33 -13.25 -13.87 40.46
CA THR A 33 -13.33 -12.82 39.44
C THR A 33 -12.26 -13.13 38.41
N PRO A 34 -12.60 -13.45 37.14
CA PRO A 34 -11.59 -13.61 36.11
C PRO A 34 -10.95 -12.25 35.84
N VAL A 35 -9.69 -12.09 36.24
CA VAL A 35 -8.86 -10.97 35.79
C VAL A 35 -8.46 -11.28 34.35
N ILE A 36 -9.27 -10.84 33.39
CA ILE A 36 -8.84 -10.80 31.99
C ILE A 36 -7.90 -9.60 31.89
N ALA A 37 -6.60 -9.86 32.03
CA ALA A 37 -5.59 -8.92 31.59
C ALA A 37 -5.64 -8.90 30.05
N LEU A 38 -6.46 -8.02 29.49
CA LEU A 38 -6.38 -7.67 28.07
C LEU A 38 -5.04 -6.97 27.86
N ALA A 39 -4.00 -7.72 27.54
CA ALA A 39 -2.86 -7.17 26.85
C ALA A 39 -3.38 -6.70 25.49
N SER A 40 -3.74 -5.41 25.38
CA SER A 40 -3.88 -4.78 24.09
C SER A 40 -2.49 -4.79 23.46
N ALA A 41 -2.19 -5.84 22.69
CA ALA A 41 -1.33 -5.66 21.55
C ALA A 41 -2.06 -4.62 20.69
N ALA A 42 -1.71 -3.34 20.87
CA ALA A 42 -2.05 -2.32 19.91
C ALA A 42 -1.63 -2.91 18.56
N PRO A 43 -2.56 -3.06 17.59
CA PRO A 43 -2.14 -3.34 16.23
C PRO A 43 -1.08 -2.31 15.90
N ALA A 44 0.16 -2.77 15.73
CA ALA A 44 1.26 -1.96 15.24
C ALA A 44 0.68 -1.20 14.06
N PHE A 45 0.74 0.13 14.16
CA PHE A 45 0.23 1.09 13.19
C PHE A 45 -0.04 0.44 11.84
N ALA A 46 -1.30 0.47 11.43
CA ALA A 46 -1.61 0.61 10.02
C ALA A 46 -1.04 1.95 9.55
N ALA A 47 0.28 2.09 9.60
CA ALA A 47 1.01 3.02 8.80
C ALA A 47 0.70 2.54 7.40
N SER A 48 -0.23 3.24 6.75
CA SER A 48 -0.40 3.19 5.31
C SER A 48 0.98 3.46 4.72
N MET A 49 1.76 2.40 4.53
CA MET A 49 3.06 2.49 3.89
C MET A 49 2.72 2.89 2.47
N SER A 50 2.91 4.17 2.15
CA SER A 50 2.95 4.62 0.78
C SER A 50 3.88 3.65 0.06
N THR A 51 3.31 2.79 -0.78
CA THR A 51 4.04 1.68 -1.38
C THR A 51 5.24 2.27 -2.10
N ARG A 52 6.46 1.94 -1.66
CA ARG A 52 7.70 2.38 -2.32
C ARG A 52 7.59 2.06 -3.80
N GLY A 53 7.94 2.99 -4.69
CA GLY A 53 7.86 2.79 -6.13
C GLY A 53 7.54 4.04 -6.94
N LEU A 54 7.39 3.88 -8.27
CA LEU A 54 7.15 4.96 -9.23
C LEU A 54 5.69 5.46 -9.24
N GLN A 55 5.37 6.37 -8.33
CA GLN A 55 4.05 6.94 -8.12
C GLN A 55 3.68 8.11 -9.05
N GLY A 56 2.46 8.62 -8.89
CA GLY A 56 1.88 9.72 -9.67
C GLY A 56 1.05 9.26 -10.87
N TRP A 57 0.75 10.13 -11.82
CA TRP A 57 0.00 9.76 -13.03
C TRP A 57 0.37 10.54 -14.28
N VAL A 58 0.27 9.81 -15.39
CA VAL A 58 0.29 10.33 -16.76
C VAL A 58 -1.16 10.46 -17.21
N GLU A 59 -1.54 11.62 -17.73
CA GLU A 59 -2.85 11.82 -18.32
C GLU A 59 -2.92 11.08 -19.67
N VAL A 60 -4.01 10.37 -19.89
CA VAL A 60 -4.31 9.67 -21.14
C VAL A 60 -5.53 10.35 -21.75
N GLN A 61 -5.37 10.87 -22.96
CA GLN A 61 -6.45 11.52 -23.71
C GLN A 61 -6.68 10.78 -25.01
N TRP A 62 -7.94 10.63 -25.39
CA TRP A 62 -8.32 10.21 -26.73
C TRP A 62 -8.89 11.41 -27.48
N SER A 63 -8.35 11.71 -28.66
CA SER A 63 -8.88 12.75 -29.54
C SER A 63 -8.47 12.50 -30.99
N ASP A 64 -9.40 12.73 -31.93
CA ASP A 64 -9.22 12.55 -33.37
C ASP A 64 -8.68 11.17 -33.76
N GLY A 65 -9.17 10.11 -33.10
CA GLY A 65 -8.69 8.75 -33.32
C GLY A 65 -7.34 8.44 -32.68
N ARG A 66 -6.71 9.36 -31.94
CA ARG A 66 -5.35 9.20 -31.42
C ARG A 66 -5.30 9.22 -29.90
N ILE A 67 -4.35 8.50 -29.34
CA ILE A 67 -4.05 8.53 -27.90
C ILE A 67 -2.92 9.52 -27.65
N THR A 68 -3.09 10.37 -26.65
CA THR A 68 -2.05 11.25 -26.12
C THR A 68 -1.71 10.84 -24.70
N LEU A 69 -0.42 10.70 -24.42
CA LEU A 69 0.15 10.54 -23.09
C LEU A 69 0.77 11.87 -22.67
N ASP A 70 0.30 12.44 -21.55
CA ASP A 70 0.77 13.72 -21.03
C ASP A 70 1.13 13.59 -19.55
N GLY A 71 2.42 13.49 -19.27
CA GLY A 71 2.94 13.39 -17.91
C GLY A 71 3.10 14.72 -17.21
N ARG A 72 2.91 15.87 -17.87
CA ARG A 72 3.16 17.21 -17.30
C ARG A 72 2.32 17.46 -16.04
N GLY A 73 2.76 18.40 -15.23
CA GLY A 73 2.15 18.80 -13.95
C GLY A 73 3.10 18.54 -12.78
N SER A 74 2.63 18.73 -11.56
CA SER A 74 3.47 18.65 -10.36
C SER A 74 2.75 17.92 -9.23
N ARG A 75 3.53 17.24 -8.39
CA ARG A 75 3.04 16.58 -7.18
C ARG A 75 2.34 17.62 -6.28
N PRO A 76 1.29 17.25 -5.51
CA PRO A 76 0.65 15.92 -5.42
C PRO A 76 -0.37 15.64 -6.52
N ASP A 77 -0.69 16.68 -7.31
CA ASP A 77 -1.84 16.68 -8.20
C ASP A 77 -1.55 16.17 -9.59
N ARG A 78 -0.30 15.86 -9.97
CA ARG A 78 0.09 15.28 -11.28
C ARG A 78 1.59 14.98 -11.33
N GLY A 79 2.03 14.24 -12.35
CA GLY A 79 3.45 13.98 -12.60
C GLY A 79 3.91 12.62 -12.09
N LEU A 80 5.23 12.42 -12.04
CA LEU A 80 5.85 11.15 -11.68
C LEU A 80 6.91 11.37 -10.60
N TRP A 81 6.82 10.60 -9.53
CA TRP A 81 7.76 10.67 -8.41
C TRP A 81 7.94 9.30 -7.78
N ILE A 82 9.04 9.11 -7.07
CA ILE A 82 9.33 7.87 -6.36
C ILE A 82 9.15 8.14 -4.87
N THR A 83 8.32 7.33 -4.21
CA THR A 83 8.06 7.43 -2.77
C THR A 83 9.01 6.55 -1.97
N ASP A 84 9.19 6.91 -0.70
CA ASP A 84 10.06 6.20 0.26
C ASP A 84 11.51 6.08 -0.25
N THR A 85 12.03 7.21 -0.72
CA THR A 85 13.45 7.39 -1.08
C THR A 85 14.21 7.98 0.10
N LYS A 86 15.54 7.85 0.12
CA LYS A 86 16.41 8.50 1.12
C LYS A 86 17.56 9.21 0.43
N VAL A 87 18.16 10.19 1.09
CA VAL A 87 19.38 10.84 0.60
C VAL A 87 20.43 9.77 0.34
N GLY A 88 20.94 9.71 -0.89
CA GLY A 88 21.94 8.71 -1.31
C GLY A 88 21.38 7.41 -1.87
N ASP A 89 20.05 7.21 -1.91
CA ASP A 89 19.46 6.08 -2.62
C ASP A 89 19.87 6.09 -4.11
N GLN A 90 20.30 4.94 -4.61
CA GLN A 90 20.59 4.73 -6.02
C GLN A 90 19.31 4.35 -6.77
N ILE A 91 18.81 5.25 -7.60
CA ILE A 91 17.59 5.06 -8.38
C ILE A 91 17.98 4.84 -9.85
N THR A 92 17.60 3.69 -10.41
CA THR A 92 17.93 3.29 -11.78
C THR A 92 16.76 2.56 -12.44
N ASN A 93 16.88 2.26 -13.74
CA ASN A 93 15.93 1.43 -14.50
C ASN A 93 14.45 1.87 -14.40
N VAL A 94 14.22 3.17 -14.32
CA VAL A 94 12.86 3.74 -14.26
C VAL A 94 12.20 3.59 -15.62
N SER A 95 11.07 2.87 -15.67
CA SER A 95 10.31 2.68 -16.90
C SER A 95 8.82 2.52 -16.66
N ILE A 96 8.04 2.81 -17.70
CA ILE A 96 6.61 2.56 -17.75
C ILE A 96 6.31 1.80 -19.04
N ILE A 97 5.58 0.69 -18.95
CA ILE A 97 4.99 0.02 -20.11
C ILE A 97 3.51 0.34 -20.12
N PHE A 98 3.07 1.04 -21.16
CA PHE A 98 1.65 1.25 -21.43
C PHE A 98 1.14 0.07 -22.27
N TYR A 99 0.19 -0.68 -21.72
CA TYR A 99 -0.49 -1.76 -22.42
C TYR A 99 -1.79 -1.23 -22.99
N LEU A 100 -1.96 -1.33 -24.30
CA LEU A 100 -3.23 -1.06 -24.98
C LEU A 100 -3.95 -2.39 -25.22
N ARG A 101 -5.26 -2.42 -24.94
CA ARG A 101 -6.11 -3.56 -25.34
C ARG A 101 -6.19 -3.70 -26.85
N ASP A 102 -6.16 -2.59 -27.57
CA ASP A 102 -5.94 -2.56 -29.00
C ASP A 102 -4.58 -3.21 -29.33
N THR A 103 -4.60 -4.28 -30.11
CA THR A 103 -3.41 -5.05 -30.47
C THR A 103 -2.75 -4.57 -31.76
N ASP A 104 -3.31 -3.55 -32.42
CA ASP A 104 -2.71 -3.00 -33.62
C ASP A 104 -1.44 -2.21 -33.30
N ALA A 105 -0.46 -2.30 -34.19
CA ALA A 105 0.77 -1.53 -34.03
C ALA A 105 0.48 -0.05 -34.30
N VAL A 106 0.89 0.81 -33.37
CA VAL A 106 0.82 2.26 -33.53
C VAL A 106 2.21 2.86 -33.37
N ALA A 107 2.53 3.82 -34.22
CA ALA A 107 3.74 4.62 -34.06
C ALA A 107 3.44 5.82 -33.15
N TRP A 108 4.47 6.30 -32.45
CA TRP A 108 4.38 7.43 -31.53
C TRP A 108 5.23 8.59 -32.02
N ALA A 109 4.81 9.80 -31.70
CA ALA A 109 5.57 11.02 -31.95
C ALA A 109 5.61 11.90 -30.70
N VAL A 110 6.73 12.61 -30.55
CA VAL A 110 6.90 13.66 -29.55
C VAL A 110 5.96 14.83 -29.87
N ARG A 111 5.43 15.47 -28.83
CA ARG A 111 4.59 16.67 -28.93
C ARG A 111 5.29 17.87 -28.27
N PRO A 112 4.88 19.12 -28.63
CA PRO A 112 5.40 20.30 -27.96
C PRO A 112 5.21 20.22 -26.43
N GLY A 113 6.26 20.58 -25.69
CA GLY A 113 6.28 20.53 -24.23
C GLY A 113 6.89 19.24 -23.65
N ASP A 114 7.36 18.32 -24.48
CA ASP A 114 8.20 17.20 -24.07
C ASP A 114 9.61 17.69 -23.67
N SER A 115 10.16 17.10 -22.62
CA SER A 115 11.48 17.44 -22.06
C SER A 115 12.63 16.62 -22.60
N GLY A 116 12.37 15.53 -23.31
CA GLY A 116 13.38 14.53 -23.69
C GLY A 116 13.89 13.68 -22.53
N ALA A 117 13.33 13.81 -21.31
CA ALA A 117 13.77 13.00 -20.17
C ALA A 117 13.34 11.53 -20.25
N TRP A 118 12.36 11.22 -21.09
CA TRP A 118 11.82 9.89 -21.34
C TRP A 118 12.03 9.52 -22.81
N THR A 119 12.34 8.25 -23.08
CA THR A 119 12.37 7.75 -24.45
C THR A 119 11.00 7.87 -25.10
N LEU A 120 10.98 7.99 -26.43
CA LEU A 120 9.79 7.72 -27.23
C LEU A 120 9.27 6.29 -26.91
N PRO A 121 7.94 6.06 -26.89
CA PRO A 121 7.41 4.72 -26.65
C PRO A 121 7.90 3.71 -27.69
N VAL A 122 8.50 2.62 -27.21
CA VAL A 122 9.01 1.52 -28.04
C VAL A 122 8.04 0.33 -27.95
N ASP A 123 7.56 -0.14 -29.10
CA ASP A 123 6.68 -1.32 -29.18
C ASP A 123 7.39 -2.55 -28.60
N GLN A 124 6.69 -3.25 -27.70
CA GLN A 124 7.13 -4.49 -27.04
C GLN A 124 6.44 -5.72 -27.63
N GLY A 125 5.58 -5.54 -28.63
CA GLY A 125 4.75 -6.57 -29.22
C GLY A 125 3.50 -6.89 -28.40
N ILE A 126 2.79 -7.91 -28.86
CA ILE A 126 1.59 -8.44 -28.20
C ILE A 126 2.01 -9.44 -27.13
N SER A 127 1.40 -9.35 -25.96
CA SER A 127 1.56 -10.31 -24.87
C SER A 127 0.25 -10.48 -24.10
N THR A 128 0.17 -11.52 -23.26
CA THR A 128 -0.95 -11.73 -22.34
C THR A 128 -0.41 -11.81 -20.91
N PRO A 129 -0.08 -10.67 -20.28
CA PRO A 129 0.42 -10.66 -18.91
C PRO A 129 -0.60 -11.30 -17.95
N SER A 130 -0.13 -12.15 -17.03
CA SER A 130 -1.01 -12.91 -16.12
C SER A 130 -1.87 -12.03 -15.20
N ASP A 131 -1.36 -10.85 -14.86
CA ASP A 131 -2.01 -9.80 -14.07
C ASP A 131 -3.00 -8.93 -14.89
N ILE A 132 -3.04 -9.09 -16.22
CA ILE A 132 -4.01 -8.44 -17.11
C ILE A 132 -5.03 -9.45 -17.65
N GLY A 133 -4.61 -10.69 -17.94
CA GLY A 133 -5.49 -11.79 -18.35
C GLY A 133 -6.05 -11.71 -19.77
N VAL A 134 -5.71 -10.67 -20.54
CA VAL A 134 -6.13 -10.51 -21.94
C VAL A 134 -4.95 -10.11 -22.83
N PRO A 135 -4.98 -10.42 -24.15
CA PRO A 135 -3.98 -9.93 -25.08
C PRO A 135 -3.94 -8.40 -25.10
N VAL A 136 -2.74 -7.86 -25.01
CA VAL A 136 -2.45 -6.42 -25.05
C VAL A 136 -1.16 -6.17 -25.83
N ARG A 137 -1.06 -5.01 -26.48
CA ARG A 137 0.20 -4.53 -27.04
C ARG A 137 0.90 -3.56 -26.08
N GLY A 138 2.17 -3.82 -25.78
CA GLY A 138 2.94 -3.00 -24.84
C GLY A 138 3.78 -1.94 -25.52
N PHE A 139 3.86 -0.74 -24.92
CA PHE A 139 4.75 0.34 -25.36
C PHE A 139 5.57 0.83 -24.19
N LYS A 140 6.89 0.60 -24.23
CA LYS A 140 7.80 0.92 -23.13
C LYS A 140 8.40 2.32 -23.31
N ILE A 141 8.35 3.12 -22.26
CA ILE A 141 9.14 4.35 -22.09
C ILE A 141 10.11 4.18 -20.95
N THR A 142 11.31 4.75 -21.09
CA THR A 142 12.40 4.66 -20.09
C THR A 142 12.91 6.05 -19.76
N TYR A 143 13.11 6.35 -18.48
CA TYR A 143 13.73 7.59 -18.05
C TYR A 143 15.23 7.57 -18.34
N GLN A 144 15.78 8.68 -18.84
CA GLN A 144 17.15 8.73 -19.35
C GLN A 144 18.07 9.66 -18.57
N LEU A 145 17.52 10.59 -17.79
CA LEU A 145 18.33 11.54 -17.05
C LEU A 145 18.87 10.93 -15.74
N PRO A 146 19.98 11.46 -15.20
CA PRO A 146 20.42 11.11 -13.85
C PRO A 146 19.33 11.39 -12.82
N ILE A 147 19.27 10.54 -11.78
CA ILE A 147 18.33 10.69 -10.67
C ILE A 147 19.12 10.80 -9.37
N THR A 148 18.89 11.88 -8.64
CA THR A 148 19.49 12.09 -7.31
C THR A 148 18.38 12.10 -6.27
N ALA A 149 18.39 11.11 -5.37
CA ALA A 149 17.48 11.09 -4.24
C ALA A 149 17.95 12.10 -3.19
N THR A 150 17.13 13.12 -2.94
CA THR A 150 17.44 14.22 -1.99
C THR A 150 16.50 14.27 -0.80
N ASN A 151 15.38 13.55 -0.84
CA ASN A 151 14.32 13.60 0.16
C ASN A 151 13.59 12.25 0.26
N THR A 152 12.56 12.18 1.12
CA THR A 152 11.64 11.03 1.23
C THR A 152 10.85 10.74 -0.04
N ILE A 153 10.78 11.73 -0.94
CA ILE A 153 10.16 11.62 -2.25
C ILE A 153 11.09 12.26 -3.28
N THR A 154 11.38 11.52 -4.34
CA THR A 154 12.23 11.97 -5.45
C THR A 154 11.35 12.24 -6.66
N GLU A 155 11.22 13.51 -7.03
CA GLU A 155 10.49 13.92 -8.23
C GLU A 155 11.31 13.66 -9.48
N LEU A 156 10.67 13.15 -10.53
CA LEU A 156 11.29 12.95 -11.82
C LEU A 156 10.88 14.08 -12.75
N ASN A 157 11.71 14.38 -13.76
CA ASN A 157 11.25 15.21 -14.86
C ASN A 157 10.15 14.46 -15.62
N ASN A 158 8.90 14.82 -15.34
CA ASN A 158 7.70 14.13 -15.79
C ASN A 158 7.10 14.73 -17.06
N ASN A 159 7.76 15.72 -17.68
CA ASN A 159 7.31 16.36 -18.92
C ASN A 159 7.55 15.42 -20.12
N LEU A 160 6.84 14.30 -20.13
CA LEU A 160 6.69 13.41 -21.28
C LEU A 160 5.39 13.75 -22.00
N VAL A 161 5.44 14.00 -23.31
CA VAL A 161 4.25 14.32 -24.11
C VAL A 161 4.33 13.59 -25.45
N PHE A 162 3.58 12.50 -25.56
CA PHE A 162 3.58 11.63 -26.74
C PHE A 162 2.18 11.50 -27.32
N ARG A 163 2.06 11.38 -28.65
CA ARG A 163 0.79 11.07 -29.33
C ARG A 163 1.00 9.97 -30.36
N THR A 164 0.03 9.09 -30.50
CA THR A 164 0.04 8.11 -31.61
C THR A 164 -0.06 8.84 -32.95
N THR A 165 0.67 8.39 -33.96
CA THR A 165 0.61 8.97 -35.32
C THR A 165 -0.51 8.37 -36.15
N SER A 166 -0.82 7.09 -35.90
CA SER A 166 -1.96 6.35 -36.46
C SER A 166 -3.16 6.34 -35.51
N ASN A 167 -4.30 5.94 -36.06
CA ASN A 167 -5.52 5.76 -35.29
C ASN A 167 -5.35 4.60 -34.30
N ALA A 168 -5.86 4.78 -33.08
CA ALA A 168 -6.01 3.78 -32.05
C ALA A 168 -7.50 3.61 -31.74
N VAL A 169 -7.91 2.42 -31.33
CA VAL A 169 -9.31 2.11 -31.02
C VAL A 169 -9.83 2.97 -29.86
N SER A 170 -10.95 3.66 -30.10
CA SER A 170 -11.63 4.49 -29.08
C SER A 170 -12.10 3.66 -27.90
N GLY A 171 -11.93 4.18 -26.68
CA GLY A 171 -12.35 3.47 -25.47
C GLY A 171 -11.54 2.22 -25.14
N SER A 172 -10.45 1.93 -25.87
CA SER A 172 -9.55 0.83 -25.56
C SER A 172 -9.01 0.99 -24.14
N ALA A 173 -9.19 -0.05 -23.32
CA ALA A 173 -8.59 -0.10 -22.00
C ALA A 173 -7.06 0.02 -22.09
N LEU A 174 -6.50 0.79 -21.17
CA LEU A 174 -5.08 1.04 -21.04
C LEU A 174 -4.61 0.74 -19.63
N TRP A 175 -3.55 -0.04 -19.51
CA TRP A 175 -2.84 -0.29 -18.25
C TRP A 175 -1.45 0.32 -18.30
N ALA A 176 -0.89 0.63 -17.13
CA ALA A 176 0.48 1.12 -17.00
C ALA A 176 1.24 0.25 -16.00
N ARG A 177 2.17 -0.59 -16.48
CA ARG A 177 3.13 -1.27 -15.61
C ARG A 177 4.30 -0.35 -15.36
N ARG A 178 4.58 -0.07 -14.09
CA ARG A 178 5.63 0.85 -13.67
C ARG A 178 6.72 0.08 -12.99
N SER A 179 7.96 0.40 -13.32
CA SER A 179 9.13 -0.25 -12.75
C SER A 179 10.18 0.78 -12.35
N VAL A 180 10.82 0.56 -11.22
CA VAL A 180 11.99 1.32 -10.76
C VAL A 180 12.89 0.39 -9.95
N LYS A 181 14.20 0.58 -10.06
CA LYS A 181 15.18 -0.07 -9.19
C LYS A 181 15.70 0.92 -8.17
N VAL A 182 15.57 0.61 -6.88
CA VAL A 182 16.11 1.43 -5.80
C VAL A 182 17.06 0.61 -4.92
N ASN A 183 18.33 1.02 -4.85
CA ASN A 183 19.41 0.30 -4.15
C ASN A 183 19.52 -1.17 -4.60
N GLY A 184 19.38 -1.43 -5.90
CA GLY A 184 19.43 -2.78 -6.47
C GLY A 184 18.10 -3.53 -6.48
N THR A 185 17.12 -3.14 -5.65
CA THR A 185 15.81 -3.79 -5.56
C THR A 185 14.86 -3.31 -6.65
N ASP A 186 14.37 -4.23 -7.47
CA ASP A 186 13.31 -3.97 -8.44
C ASP A 186 11.95 -3.84 -7.76
N ILE A 187 11.24 -2.77 -8.08
CA ILE A 187 9.90 -2.49 -7.60
C ILE A 187 9.02 -2.32 -8.83
N THR A 188 8.01 -3.18 -8.95
CA THR A 188 7.10 -3.18 -10.10
C THR A 188 5.66 -3.32 -9.65
N PHE A 189 4.76 -2.57 -10.28
CA PHE A 189 3.32 -2.74 -10.10
C PHE A 189 2.56 -2.34 -11.37
N LEU A 190 1.34 -2.84 -11.49
CA LEU A 190 0.40 -2.52 -12.55
C LEU A 190 -0.62 -1.49 -12.07
N ARG A 191 -1.03 -0.56 -12.94
CA ARG A 191 -2.16 0.36 -12.71
C ARG A 191 -3.13 0.33 -13.89
N GLY A 192 -4.40 0.64 -13.62
CA GLY A 192 -5.49 0.57 -14.60
C GLY A 192 -6.34 -0.70 -14.45
N PRO A 193 -7.26 -0.97 -15.39
CA PRO A 193 -7.41 -0.28 -16.66
C PRO A 193 -7.99 1.12 -16.52
N VAL A 194 -7.64 2.00 -17.46
CA VAL A 194 -8.44 3.19 -17.76
C VAL A 194 -8.88 3.20 -19.20
N SER A 195 -10.11 3.63 -19.45
CA SER A 195 -10.67 3.74 -20.80
C SER A 195 -10.78 5.22 -21.18
N PRO A 196 -9.78 5.79 -21.89
CA PRO A 196 -9.88 7.16 -22.40
C PRO A 196 -11.01 7.22 -23.43
N ASN A 197 -11.87 8.22 -23.29
CA ASN A 197 -12.95 8.45 -24.25
C ASN A 197 -12.90 9.91 -24.74
N ASN A 198 -13.71 10.19 -25.76
CA ASN A 198 -13.74 11.47 -26.46
C ASN A 198 -14.07 12.69 -25.58
N SER A 199 -14.73 12.46 -24.44
CA SER A 199 -15.21 13.51 -23.54
C SER A 199 -14.48 13.51 -22.19
N SER A 200 -13.54 12.59 -21.95
CA SER A 200 -12.98 12.33 -20.63
C SER A 200 -11.46 12.17 -20.68
N ARG A 201 -10.77 12.98 -19.85
CA ARG A 201 -9.36 12.82 -19.53
C ARG A 201 -9.23 11.67 -18.54
N SER A 202 -8.56 10.59 -18.91
CA SER A 202 -8.34 9.46 -18.03
C SER A 202 -6.99 9.57 -17.35
N ARG A 203 -6.94 9.38 -16.03
CA ARG A 203 -5.68 9.33 -15.30
C ARG A 203 -5.14 7.91 -15.43
N SER A 204 -3.96 7.70 -16.02
CA SER A 204 -3.33 6.35 -16.07
C SER A 204 -3.12 5.72 -14.68
N ALA A 205 -3.32 6.49 -13.61
CA ALA A 205 -4.06 6.11 -12.40
C ALA A 205 -3.83 7.16 -11.29
N ALA A 206 -4.90 7.75 -10.75
CA ALA A 206 -4.86 8.20 -9.36
C ALA A 206 -4.78 6.94 -8.47
N PRO A 207 -4.23 7.01 -7.24
CA PRO A 207 -4.33 5.88 -6.31
C PRO A 207 -5.81 5.48 -6.19
N GLU A 208 -6.16 4.29 -6.65
CA GLU A 208 -7.42 3.67 -6.26
C GLU A 208 -7.37 3.45 -4.75
N ASN A 209 -8.46 3.78 -4.10
CA ASN A 209 -8.67 3.66 -2.67
C ASN A 209 -8.18 2.27 -2.20
N THR A 210 -7.19 2.23 -1.31
CA THR A 210 -6.47 1.01 -0.88
C THR A 210 -7.30 0.06 -0.01
N ASP A 211 -8.62 0.17 0.01
CA ASP A 211 -9.51 -0.58 0.92
C ASP A 211 -9.99 -1.94 0.37
N LEU A 212 -9.53 -2.39 -0.80
CA LEU A 212 -10.05 -3.63 -1.43
C LEU A 212 -8.99 -4.63 -1.90
N VAL A 213 -7.91 -4.81 -1.15
CA VAL A 213 -7.09 -6.04 -1.25
C VAL A 213 -6.99 -6.70 0.13
N GLN A 214 -8.12 -7.18 0.63
CA GLN A 214 -8.16 -8.32 1.54
C GLN A 214 -8.51 -9.56 0.73
N GLY A 215 -7.57 -10.51 0.64
CA GLY A 215 -7.89 -11.82 0.06
C GLY A 215 -6.71 -12.58 -0.51
N ALA A 216 -5.60 -12.71 0.22
CA ALA A 216 -4.64 -13.78 -0.06
C ALA A 216 -3.77 -14.07 1.17
N SER A 217 -4.23 -14.97 2.04
CA SER A 217 -3.36 -15.86 2.82
C SER A 217 -4.22 -16.89 3.56
N ALA A 218 -4.12 -18.16 3.15
CA ALA A 218 -3.88 -19.31 4.03
C ALA A 218 -3.98 -20.62 3.22
N LEU A 219 -2.83 -21.18 2.85
CA LEU A 219 -2.53 -22.61 3.00
C LEU A 219 -1.07 -22.73 3.46
#